data_AF-A0A8T1QL71-F1
#
_entry.id   AF-A0A8T1QL71-F1
#
_cell.length_a   1.000
_cell.length_b   1.000
_cell.length_c   1.000
_cell.angle_alpha   90.00
_cell.angle_beta   90.00
_cell.angle_gamma   90.00
#
_symmetry.space_group_name_H-M   'P 1'
#
loop_
_entity.id
_entity.type
_entity.pdbx_description
1 polymer ?
#
loop_
_entity_poly.entity_id
_entity_poly.type
_entity_poly.pdbx_seq_one_letter_code
_entity_poly.pdbx_strand_id
1 'polypeptide(L)'
;MGSVSFDVVPVISHRPAPGSVYRSPQLYSKLRPDMDSDNSSADAISTIWKHAYKGGGWRPCTNKSSGGLPDTNGYIYVEANGGLNQQRTSICNAVSVAGYLNATLVIPNFHFHSIWRDPSKFRDIYDEDYFISTLENDVRVVNKIPAYIMERFDQNMSNVYNFRIKAWSPIQYYRDAVLPRLLEEK
;
A
#
# COMPACT_ATOMS: atom_id res chain seq x y z
N MET A 1 -52.45 4.87 1.13
CA MET A 1 -51.41 5.56 1.91
C MET A 1 -51.36 4.92 3.29
N GLY A 2 -50.31 4.18 3.60
CA GLY A 2 -50.05 3.68 4.95
C GLY A 2 -48.58 3.92 5.25
N SER A 3 -48.28 4.81 6.20
CA SER A 3 -46.92 5.05 6.68
C SER A 3 -46.64 4.07 7.83
N VAL A 4 -45.68 3.18 7.64
CA VAL A 4 -45.15 2.36 8.73
C VAL A 4 -44.05 3.16 9.41
N SER A 5 -44.21 3.43 10.71
CA SER A 5 -43.21 4.13 11.52
C SER A 5 -42.03 3.19 11.80
N PHE A 6 -40.80 3.65 11.53
CA PHE A 6 -39.55 2.92 11.73
C PHE A 6 -38.91 3.17 13.11
N ASP A 7 -39.67 3.65 14.11
CA ASP A 7 -39.09 4.14 15.38
C ASP A 7 -39.09 3.12 16.52
N VAL A 8 -38.85 1.83 16.26
CA VAL A 8 -38.42 0.92 17.33
C VAL A 8 -37.42 -0.10 16.79
N VAL A 9 -36.15 0.32 16.69
CA VAL A 9 -35.06 -0.66 16.66
C VAL A 9 -34.91 -1.18 18.09
N PRO A 10 -35.04 -2.49 18.36
CA PRO A 10 -34.79 -3.00 19.70
C PRO A 10 -33.35 -2.68 20.06
N VAL A 11 -33.14 -2.00 21.19
CA VAL A 11 -31.81 -1.80 21.76
C VAL A 11 -31.33 -3.17 22.24
N ILE A 12 -30.63 -3.89 21.36
CA ILE A 12 -30.01 -5.15 21.72
C ILE A 12 -28.78 -4.82 22.58
N SER A 13 -28.99 -4.80 23.89
CA SER A 13 -27.90 -4.69 24.87
C SER A 13 -27.14 -6.02 24.92
N HIS A 14 -26.25 -6.21 23.95
CA HIS A 14 -25.26 -7.27 24.03
C HIS A 14 -24.24 -6.90 25.09
N ARG A 15 -24.12 -7.73 26.14
CA ARG A 15 -22.89 -7.71 26.96
C ARG A 15 -21.72 -7.96 26.00
N PRO A 16 -20.71 -7.07 25.93
CA PRO A 16 -19.52 -7.35 25.13
C PRO A 16 -18.94 -8.69 25.58
N ALA A 17 -18.60 -9.55 24.61
CA ALA A 17 -17.94 -10.80 24.94
C ALA A 17 -16.67 -10.50 25.77
N PRO A 18 -16.32 -11.32 26.76
CA PRO A 18 -15.08 -11.13 27.52
C PRO A 18 -13.89 -10.99 26.54
N GLY A 19 -13.21 -9.83 26.57
CA GLY A 19 -12.10 -9.50 25.66
C GLY A 19 -12.46 -8.68 24.42
N SER A 20 -13.74 -8.42 24.12
CA SER A 20 -14.17 -7.66 22.93
C SER A 20 -14.21 -6.14 23.14
N VAL A 21 -13.78 -5.64 24.29
CA VAL A 21 -13.76 -4.20 24.58
C VAL A 21 -12.43 -3.63 24.11
N TYR A 22 -12.45 -2.89 23.01
CA TYR A 22 -11.29 -2.14 22.52
C TYR A 22 -10.94 -1.04 23.54
N ARG A 23 -9.92 -1.28 24.37
CA ARG A 23 -9.47 -0.37 25.44
C ARG A 23 -8.22 0.44 25.07
N SER A 24 -7.84 0.44 23.80
CA SER A 24 -6.60 1.08 23.35
C SER A 24 -6.53 2.57 23.73
N PRO A 25 -7.61 3.38 23.65
CA PRO A 25 -7.55 4.77 24.09
C PRO A 25 -7.28 4.92 25.59
N GLN A 26 -7.90 4.09 26.43
CA GLN A 26 -7.72 4.12 27.88
C GLN A 26 -6.35 3.57 28.29
N LEU A 27 -5.88 2.54 27.59
CA LEU A 27 -4.54 1.98 27.78
C LEU A 27 -3.47 2.99 27.37
N TYR A 28 -3.64 3.65 26.22
CA TYR A 28 -2.76 4.72 25.76
C TYR A 28 -2.73 5.89 26.75
N SER A 29 -3.90 6.36 27.21
CA SER A 29 -3.99 7.40 28.23
C SER A 29 -3.27 7.02 29.53
N LYS A 30 -3.37 5.75 29.94
CA LYS A 30 -2.69 5.23 31.14
C LYS A 30 -1.16 5.16 30.97
N LEU A 31 -0.68 4.82 29.78
CA LEU A 31 0.75 4.68 29.48
C LEU A 31 1.42 6.00 29.07
N ARG A 32 0.64 7.02 28.72
CA ARG A 32 1.15 8.30 28.22
C ARG A 32 2.10 9.02 29.19
N PRO A 33 1.84 9.09 30.50
CA PRO A 33 2.79 9.69 31.45
C PRO A 33 4.13 8.97 31.48
N ASP A 34 4.12 7.63 31.40
CA ASP A 34 5.35 6.82 31.38
C ASP A 34 6.13 7.08 30.09
N MET A 35 5.43 7.15 28.95
CA MET A 35 6.03 7.48 27.64
C MET A 35 6.62 8.89 27.61
N ASP A 36 5.91 9.89 28.16
CA ASP A 36 6.38 11.27 28.21
C ASP A 36 7.53 11.44 29.23
N SER A 37 7.63 10.57 30.22
CA SER A 37 8.72 10.52 31.20
C SER A 37 9.95 9.74 30.72
N ASP A 38 9.84 9.03 29.61
CA ASP A 38 10.93 8.23 29.06
C ASP A 38 12.05 9.14 28.57
N ASN A 39 13.14 9.18 29.35
CA ASN A 39 14.36 9.92 29.04
C ASN A 39 15.45 9.02 28.44
N SER A 40 15.07 7.80 28.01
CA SER A 40 15.99 6.88 27.33
C SER A 40 16.70 7.60 26.20
N SER A 41 18.03 7.52 26.17
CA SER A 41 18.80 8.09 25.08
C SER A 41 18.36 7.42 23.76
N ALA A 42 18.45 8.16 22.65
CA ALA A 42 18.14 7.60 21.32
C ALA A 42 18.90 6.29 21.05
N ASP A 43 20.09 6.15 21.63
CA ASP A 43 20.89 4.92 21.60
C ASP A 43 20.25 3.74 22.35
N ALA A 44 19.60 3.95 23.49
CA ALA A 44 18.91 2.90 24.23
C ALA A 44 17.68 2.38 23.45
N ILE A 45 16.86 3.27 22.89
CA ILE A 45 15.73 2.89 22.02
C ILE A 45 16.23 2.22 20.74
N SER A 46 17.32 2.71 20.13
CA SER A 46 17.92 2.05 18.96
C SER A 46 18.32 0.61 19.25
N THR A 47 18.65 0.30 20.50
CA THR A 47 19.09 -1.04 20.94
C THR A 47 17.92 -2.00 21.16
N ILE A 48 16.71 -1.50 21.46
CA ILE A 48 15.49 -2.32 21.49
C ILE A 48 15.17 -2.88 20.10
N TRP A 49 15.41 -2.08 19.06
CA TRP A 49 15.23 -2.48 17.66
C TRP A 49 16.46 -3.17 17.06
N LYS A 50 17.57 -3.30 17.81
CA LYS A 50 18.73 -4.10 17.40
C LYS A 50 18.45 -5.58 17.64
N HIS A 51 18.78 -6.41 16.66
CA HIS A 51 18.65 -7.85 16.76
C HIS A 51 19.44 -8.41 17.95
N ALA A 52 18.77 -9.12 18.85
CA ALA A 52 19.39 -9.77 20.01
C ALA A 52 20.43 -10.85 19.63
N TYR A 53 20.44 -11.32 18.38
CA TYR A 53 21.33 -12.37 17.90
C TYR A 53 22.45 -11.82 16.99
N LYS A 54 23.70 -11.91 17.45
CA LYS A 54 24.93 -11.52 16.72
C LYS A 54 25.19 -12.29 15.41
N GLY A 55 24.45 -13.37 15.13
CA GLY A 55 24.66 -14.24 13.96
C GLY A 55 23.49 -14.29 12.96
N GLY A 56 22.45 -13.49 13.16
CA GLY A 56 21.19 -13.59 12.41
C GLY A 56 20.71 -12.25 11.87
N GLY A 57 21.60 -11.46 11.27
CA GLY A 57 21.18 -10.26 10.55
C GLY A 57 20.18 -10.63 9.45
N TRP A 58 19.21 -9.74 9.19
CA TRP A 58 18.36 -9.85 8.00
C TRP A 58 19.28 -9.87 6.78
N ARG A 59 19.43 -11.05 6.17
CA ARG A 59 20.09 -11.15 4.88
C ARG A 59 19.04 -10.85 3.82
N PRO A 60 19.31 -9.95 2.87
CA PRO A 60 18.46 -9.79 1.70
C PRO A 60 18.24 -11.16 1.05
N CYS A 61 16.98 -11.53 0.80
CA CYS A 61 16.66 -12.75 0.05
C CYS A 61 17.02 -12.61 -1.44
N THR A 62 17.31 -11.39 -1.87
CA THR A 62 17.67 -11.01 -3.23
C THR A 62 18.96 -10.19 -3.21
N ASN A 63 19.82 -10.40 -4.20
CA ASN A 63 20.95 -9.51 -4.40
C ASN A 63 20.43 -8.15 -4.85
N LYS A 64 20.97 -7.06 -4.30
CA LYS A 64 20.69 -5.72 -4.84
C LYS A 64 21.25 -5.65 -6.25
N SER A 65 20.39 -5.37 -7.23
CA SER A 65 20.87 -5.03 -8.58
C SER A 65 21.71 -3.75 -8.47
N SER A 66 22.89 -3.74 -9.09
CA SER A 66 23.77 -2.58 -9.14
C SER A 66 23.86 -1.98 -10.56
N GLY A 67 23.07 -2.51 -11.49
CA GLY A 67 22.95 -2.00 -12.86
C GLY A 67 21.71 -1.13 -13.00
N GLY A 68 21.84 -0.03 -13.74
CA GLY A 68 20.67 0.80 -14.09
C GLY A 68 19.59 -0.01 -14.79
N LEU A 69 18.34 0.34 -14.53
CA LEU A 69 17.19 -0.34 -15.12
C LEU A 69 17.14 -0.11 -16.65
N PRO A 70 16.84 -1.14 -17.46
CA PRO A 70 16.66 -0.98 -18.90
C PRO A 70 15.45 -0.10 -19.23
N ASP A 71 15.23 0.15 -20.52
CA ASP A 71 14.04 0.87 -20.98
C ASP A 71 12.76 0.15 -20.55
N THR A 72 11.81 0.92 -20.02
CA THR A 72 10.59 0.39 -19.45
C THR A 72 9.62 -0.12 -20.51
N ASN A 73 8.82 -1.14 -20.21
CA ASN A 73 7.79 -1.69 -21.11
C ASN A 73 6.46 -0.92 -21.08
N GLY A 74 6.31 0.07 -20.21
CA GLY A 74 5.07 0.86 -20.08
C GLY A 74 4.86 1.36 -18.65
N TYR A 75 3.65 1.84 -18.35
CA TYR A 75 3.28 2.37 -17.03
C TYR A 75 2.19 1.52 -16.39
N ILE A 76 2.36 1.20 -15.11
CA ILE A 76 1.34 0.53 -14.31
C ILE A 76 0.86 1.51 -13.23
N TYR A 77 -0.44 1.77 -13.25
CA TYR A 77 -1.13 2.50 -12.19
C TYR A 77 -1.96 1.53 -11.35
N VAL A 78 -1.87 1.65 -10.03
CA VAL A 78 -2.55 0.76 -9.09
C VAL A 78 -3.35 1.57 -8.08
N GLU A 79 -4.58 1.13 -7.86
CA GLU A 79 -5.45 1.61 -6.79
C GLU A 79 -5.42 0.63 -5.63
N ALA A 80 -4.73 1.01 -4.55
CA ALA A 80 -4.65 0.19 -3.36
C ALA A 80 -5.90 0.44 -2.50
N ASN A 81 -6.86 -0.48 -2.62
CA ASN A 81 -8.15 -0.41 -1.93
C ASN A 81 -8.17 -1.24 -0.64
N GLY A 82 -9.12 -0.92 0.24
CA GLY A 82 -9.34 -1.65 1.49
C GLY A 82 -8.65 -1.00 2.69
N GLY A 83 -8.49 -1.77 3.77
CA GLY A 83 -7.82 -1.30 5.00
C GLY A 83 -6.29 -1.29 4.86
N LEU A 84 -5.58 -0.64 5.79
CA LEU A 84 -4.12 -0.46 5.74
C LEU A 84 -3.32 -1.76 5.49
N ASN A 85 -3.75 -2.89 6.09
CA ASN A 85 -3.12 -4.18 5.83
C ASN A 85 -3.30 -4.68 4.39
N GLN A 86 -4.47 -4.45 3.80
CA GLN A 86 -4.77 -4.83 2.42
C GLN A 86 -4.04 -3.90 1.43
N GLN A 87 -4.01 -2.60 1.73
CA GLN A 87 -3.25 -1.62 0.95
C GLN A 87 -1.77 -2.01 0.89
N ARG A 88 -1.16 -2.34 2.03
CA ARG A 88 0.23 -2.83 2.10
C ARG A 88 0.47 -4.04 1.20
N THR A 89 -0.41 -5.05 1.22
CA THR A 89 -0.30 -6.21 0.32
C THR A 89 -0.44 -5.82 -1.15
N SER A 90 -1.36 -4.91 -1.47
CA SER A 90 -1.57 -4.41 -2.83
C SER A 90 -0.32 -3.70 -3.37
N ILE A 91 0.32 -2.85 -2.56
CA ILE A 91 1.56 -2.17 -2.90
C ILE A 91 2.69 -3.17 -3.17
N CYS A 92 2.88 -4.17 -2.30
CA CYS A 92 3.92 -5.19 -2.50
C CYS A 92 3.70 -5.99 -3.81
N ASN A 93 2.45 -6.35 -4.11
CA ASN A 93 2.10 -7.04 -5.35
C ASN A 93 2.38 -6.15 -6.57
N ALA A 94 2.02 -4.86 -6.50
CA ALA A 94 2.26 -3.90 -7.57
C ALA A 94 3.75 -3.75 -7.90
N VAL A 95 4.59 -3.58 -6.87
CA VAL A 95 6.06 -3.52 -7.01
C VAL A 95 6.59 -4.81 -7.65
N SER A 96 6.15 -5.98 -7.16
CA SER A 96 6.59 -7.27 -7.69
C SER A 96 6.23 -7.46 -9.17
N VAL A 97 5.00 -7.11 -9.55
CA VAL A 97 4.53 -7.20 -10.95
C VAL A 97 5.25 -6.20 -11.84
N ALA A 98 5.44 -4.95 -11.39
CA ALA A 98 6.16 -3.94 -12.15
C ALA A 98 7.62 -4.36 -12.42
N GLY A 99 8.32 -4.88 -11.41
CA GLY A 99 9.66 -5.42 -11.58
C GLY A 99 9.70 -6.62 -12.53
N TYR A 100 8.78 -7.57 -12.37
CA TYR A 100 8.69 -8.74 -13.24
C TYR A 100 8.45 -8.39 -14.72
N LEU A 101 7.62 -7.37 -14.98
CA LEU A 101 7.27 -6.93 -16.32
C LEU A 101 8.20 -5.83 -16.86
N ASN A 102 9.23 -5.41 -16.09
CA ASN A 102 10.08 -4.26 -16.40
C ASN A 102 9.26 -2.99 -16.73
N ALA A 103 8.19 -2.75 -15.97
CA ALA A 103 7.28 -1.63 -16.13
C ALA A 103 7.59 -0.53 -15.11
N THR A 104 7.22 0.71 -15.45
CA THR A 104 7.30 1.85 -14.53
C THR A 104 6.06 1.85 -13.64
N LEU A 105 6.26 1.79 -12.34
CA LEU A 105 5.19 1.88 -11.36
C LEU A 105 4.88 3.35 -11.09
N VAL A 106 3.61 3.75 -11.24
CA VAL A 106 3.13 5.03 -10.72
C VAL A 106 2.82 4.85 -9.24
N ILE A 107 3.16 5.85 -8.40
CA ILE A 107 2.86 5.83 -6.96
C ILE A 107 1.42 5.34 -6.73
N PRO A 108 1.22 4.28 -5.92
CA PRO A 108 -0.10 3.72 -5.68
C PRO A 108 -1.07 4.76 -5.14
N ASN A 109 -2.25 4.84 -5.75
CA ASN A 109 -3.29 5.77 -5.29
C ASN A 109 -4.14 5.13 -4.20
N PHE A 110 -4.39 5.89 -3.13
CA PHE A 110 -5.33 5.51 -2.07
C PHE A 110 -6.67 6.18 -2.34
N HIS A 111 -7.68 5.35 -2.62
CA HIS A 111 -9.05 5.81 -2.75
C HIS A 111 -9.70 5.97 -1.38
N PHE A 112 -10.56 6.98 -1.29
CA PHE A 112 -11.38 7.18 -0.11
C PHE A 112 -12.27 5.96 0.11
N HIS A 113 -12.13 5.32 1.26
CA HIS A 113 -12.91 4.15 1.59
C HIS A 113 -14.04 4.52 2.56
N SER A 114 -15.30 4.33 2.15
CA SER A 114 -16.48 4.74 2.93
C SER A 114 -16.58 4.05 4.31
N ILE A 115 -16.03 2.85 4.45
CA ILE A 115 -16.02 2.11 5.73
C ILE A 115 -14.98 2.68 6.69
N TRP A 116 -13.75 2.94 6.22
CA TRP A 116 -12.66 3.46 7.07
C TRP A 116 -12.72 4.98 7.23
N ARG A 117 -13.45 5.67 6.34
CA ARG A 117 -13.58 7.13 6.26
C ARG A 117 -12.22 7.84 6.26
N ASP A 118 -11.22 7.20 5.69
CA ASP A 118 -9.85 7.68 5.66
C ASP A 118 -9.59 8.42 4.34
N PRO A 119 -9.29 9.74 4.38
CA PRO A 119 -8.96 10.53 3.21
C PRO A 119 -7.46 10.53 2.88
N SER A 120 -6.63 9.86 3.69
CA SER A 120 -5.18 9.89 3.57
C SER A 120 -4.70 9.44 2.20
N LYS A 121 -3.68 10.13 1.69
CA LYS A 121 -2.96 9.81 0.46
C LYS A 121 -1.71 9.00 0.76
N PHE A 122 -1.04 8.53 -0.29
CA PHE A 122 0.16 7.71 -0.15
C PHE A 122 1.22 8.41 0.72
N ARG A 123 1.60 9.65 0.38
CA ARG A 123 2.50 10.49 1.19
C ARG A 123 2.10 10.74 2.64
N ASP A 124 0.81 10.64 2.97
CA ASP A 124 0.34 10.91 4.34
C ASP A 124 0.61 9.71 5.26
N ILE A 125 0.86 8.53 4.68
CA ILE A 125 1.11 7.26 5.38
C ILE A 125 2.55 6.76 5.16
N TYR A 126 3.08 6.93 3.95
CA TYR A 126 4.38 6.42 3.51
C TYR A 126 5.28 7.57 3.05
N ASP A 127 6.57 7.44 3.32
CA ASP A 127 7.60 8.33 2.78
C ASP A 127 7.81 8.01 1.28
N GLU A 128 7.33 8.91 0.40
CA GLU A 128 7.41 8.74 -1.05
C GLU A 128 8.86 8.72 -1.56
N ASP A 129 9.69 9.62 -1.06
CA ASP A 129 11.09 9.74 -1.48
C ASP A 129 11.86 8.48 -1.08
N TYR A 130 11.67 8.02 0.16
CA TYR A 130 12.26 6.77 0.63
C TYR A 130 11.76 5.56 -0.16
N PHE A 131 10.47 5.52 -0.52
CA PHE A 131 9.90 4.44 -1.33
C PHE A 131 10.54 4.38 -2.72
N ILE A 132 10.70 5.53 -3.38
CA ILE A 132 11.33 5.64 -4.70
C ILE A 132 12.81 5.26 -4.63
N SER A 133 13.58 5.82 -3.68
CA SER A 133 15.01 5.55 -3.56
C SER A 133 15.29 4.10 -3.19
N THR A 134 14.42 3.48 -2.38
CA THR A 134 14.59 2.08 -1.98
C THR A 134 14.42 1.13 -3.16
N LEU A 135 13.58 1.48 -4.13
CA LEU A 135 13.25 0.64 -5.28
C LEU A 135 14.03 0.98 -6.56
N GLU A 136 14.85 2.02 -6.57
CA GLU A 136 15.48 2.61 -7.77
C GLU A 136 16.22 1.60 -8.66
N ASN A 137 16.77 0.54 -8.07
CA ASN A 137 17.54 -0.50 -8.77
C ASN A 137 16.70 -1.71 -9.18
N ASP A 138 15.47 -1.82 -8.68
CA ASP A 138 14.58 -2.98 -8.88
C ASP A 138 13.36 -2.61 -9.75
N VAL A 139 12.78 -1.42 -9.54
CA VAL A 139 11.58 -0.93 -10.22
C VAL A 139 11.66 0.58 -10.41
N ARG A 140 11.37 1.06 -11.62
CA ARG A 140 11.26 2.50 -11.87
C ARG A 140 9.95 3.00 -11.28
N VAL A 141 10.00 3.94 -10.35
CA VAL A 141 8.82 4.54 -9.71
C VAL A 141 8.70 6.01 -10.10
N VAL A 142 7.48 6.45 -10.45
CA VAL A 142 7.18 7.85 -10.78
C VAL A 142 5.95 8.35 -10.04
N ASN A 143 5.93 9.65 -9.71
CA ASN A 143 4.81 10.26 -8.97
C ASN A 143 3.54 10.38 -9.81
N LYS A 144 3.68 10.58 -11.12
CA LYS A 144 2.55 10.76 -12.05
C LYS A 144 2.85 10.17 -13.41
N ILE A 145 1.80 9.77 -14.11
CA ILE A 145 1.90 9.41 -15.52
C ILE A 145 2.33 10.65 -16.32
N PRO A 146 3.29 10.53 -17.26
CA PRO A 146 3.68 11.64 -18.12
C PRO A 146 2.49 12.20 -18.93
N ALA A 147 2.47 13.53 -19.08
CA ALA A 147 1.35 14.22 -19.75
C ALA A 147 1.11 13.72 -21.17
N TYR A 148 2.18 13.50 -21.96
CA TYR A 148 2.09 13.00 -23.33
C TYR A 148 1.43 11.61 -23.45
N ILE A 149 1.50 10.79 -22.39
CA ILE A 149 0.81 9.49 -22.35
C ILE A 149 -0.67 9.71 -22.05
N MET A 150 -0.96 10.55 -21.05
CA MET A 150 -2.34 10.86 -20.66
C MET A 150 -3.13 11.59 -21.77
N GLU A 151 -2.46 12.35 -22.63
CA GLU A 151 -3.07 12.98 -23.81
C GLU A 151 -3.69 11.96 -24.77
N ARG A 152 -3.09 10.77 -24.91
CA ARG A 152 -3.64 9.67 -25.72
C ARG A 152 -4.97 9.12 -25.18
N PHE A 153 -5.25 9.40 -23.91
CA PHE A 153 -6.46 8.96 -23.20
C PHE A 153 -7.39 10.12 -22.84
N ASP A 154 -7.30 11.25 -23.55
CA ASP A 154 -8.10 12.47 -23.29
C ASP A 154 -7.97 13.00 -21.85
N GLN A 155 -6.79 12.84 -21.23
CA GLN A 155 -6.53 13.19 -19.83
C GLN A 155 -7.48 12.47 -18.84
N ASN A 156 -8.07 11.35 -19.25
CA ASN A 156 -9.05 10.63 -18.45
C ASN A 156 -8.58 9.21 -18.13
N MET A 157 -8.30 8.96 -16.84
CA MET A 157 -7.89 7.64 -16.35
C MET A 157 -8.92 6.53 -16.62
N SER A 158 -10.20 6.85 -16.79
CA SER A 158 -11.22 5.86 -17.12
C SER A 158 -11.09 5.29 -18.53
N ASN A 159 -10.38 5.98 -19.42
CA ASN A 159 -10.07 5.50 -20.77
C ASN A 159 -8.86 4.57 -20.80
N VAL A 160 -8.05 4.56 -19.73
CA VAL A 160 -6.89 3.67 -19.61
C VAL A 160 -7.38 2.24 -19.40
N TYR A 161 -6.74 1.28 -20.08
CA TYR A 161 -7.13 -0.12 -19.97
C TYR A 161 -7.01 -0.64 -18.53
N ASN A 162 -8.14 -1.06 -17.96
CA ASN A 162 -8.19 -1.60 -16.59
C ASN A 162 -8.05 -3.12 -16.61
N PHE A 163 -6.93 -3.64 -16.11
CA PHE A 163 -6.74 -5.06 -15.94
C PHE A 163 -7.54 -5.59 -14.74
N ARG A 164 -8.57 -6.38 -15.01
CA ARG A 164 -9.30 -7.14 -13.98
C ARG A 164 -8.54 -8.41 -13.60
N ILE A 165 -7.43 -8.23 -12.88
CA ILE A 165 -6.59 -9.33 -12.40
C ILE A 165 -7.38 -10.19 -11.40
N LYS A 166 -7.43 -11.51 -11.63
CA LYS A 166 -8.03 -12.44 -10.67
C LYS A 166 -7.11 -12.62 -9.46
N ALA A 167 -7.71 -12.77 -8.28
CA ALA A 167 -6.95 -13.13 -7.09
C ALA A 167 -6.17 -14.43 -7.34
N TRP A 168 -4.93 -14.49 -6.86
CA TRP A 168 -4.03 -15.64 -7.02
C TRP A 168 -3.64 -15.95 -8.47
N SER A 169 -3.75 -14.99 -9.39
CA SER A 169 -3.23 -15.14 -10.76
C SER A 169 -1.75 -15.56 -10.74
N PRO A 170 -1.36 -16.59 -11.50
CA PRO A 170 0.04 -17.03 -11.58
C PRO A 170 0.89 -15.98 -12.29
N ILE A 171 2.20 -16.02 -12.08
CA ILE A 171 3.13 -15.06 -12.70
C ILE A 171 3.05 -15.06 -14.25
N GLN A 172 2.82 -16.23 -14.84
CA GLN A 172 2.66 -16.41 -16.28
C GLN A 172 1.46 -15.63 -16.85
N TYR A 173 0.39 -15.47 -16.07
CA TYR A 173 -0.77 -14.67 -16.49
C TYR A 173 -0.39 -13.21 -16.77
N TYR A 174 0.49 -12.62 -15.96
CA TYR A 174 0.95 -11.24 -16.19
C TYR A 174 1.77 -11.14 -17.47
N ARG A 175 2.61 -12.13 -17.75
CA ARG A 175 3.38 -12.19 -19.00
C ARG A 175 2.48 -12.33 -20.22
N ASP A 176 1.44 -13.15 -20.16
CA ASP A 176 0.63 -13.47 -21.34
C ASP A 176 -0.52 -12.49 -21.57
N ALA A 177 -1.04 -11.85 -20.52
CA ALA A 177 -2.21 -10.97 -20.61
C ALA A 177 -1.89 -9.49 -20.38
N VAL A 178 -0.92 -9.16 -19.50
CA VAL A 178 -0.62 -7.77 -19.11
C VAL A 178 0.50 -7.19 -19.98
N LEU A 179 1.59 -7.94 -20.16
CA LEU A 179 2.74 -7.46 -20.93
C LEU A 179 2.40 -7.04 -22.37
N PRO A 180 1.61 -7.78 -23.17
CA PRO A 180 1.33 -7.38 -24.55
C PRO A 180 0.60 -6.03 -24.62
N ARG A 181 -0.30 -5.77 -23.67
CA ARG A 181 -1.05 -4.52 -23.54
C ARG A 181 -0.17 -3.36 -23.09
N LEU A 182 0.77 -3.60 -22.17
CA LEU A 182 1.74 -2.57 -21.77
C LEU A 182 2.59 -2.11 -22.95
N LEU A 183 3.02 -3.03 -23.81
CA LEU A 183 3.83 -2.73 -24.98
C LEU A 183 3.05 -1.98 -26.07
N GLU A 184 1.76 -2.25 -26.21
CA GLU A 184 0.85 -1.54 -27.14
C GLU A 184 0.64 -0.08 -26.71
N GLU A 185 0.59 0.17 -25.40
CA GLU A 185 0.27 1.47 -24.80
C GLU A 185 1.51 2.25 -24.29
N LYS A 186 2.73 1.81 -24.64
CA LYS A 186 4.00 2.41 -24.20
C LYS A 186 4.18 3.84 -24.67
#